data_AF-A0A2P2FPX8-F1
#
_entry.id   AF-A0A2P2FPX8-F1
#
_cell.length_a   1.000
_cell.length_b   1.000
_cell.length_c   1.000
_cell.angle_alpha   90.00
_cell.angle_beta   90.00
_cell.angle_gamma   90.00
#
_symmetry.space_group_name_H-M   'P 1'
#
loop_
_entity.id
_entity.type
_entity.pdbx_description
1 polymer ?
#
loop_
_entity_poly.entity_id
_entity_poly.type
_entity_poly.pdbx_seq_one_letter_code
_entity_poly.pdbx_strand_id
1 'polypeptide(L)'
;MYFYNWGSAKIPIVLQPAGGPQTKAARHVERLHTWLAGSRIHSCGQGRAAGLPDHLWQCRFDQGGKAFLIWWAIDRSERIPAAQGATSVEDLDGTVTPAQPGAEVTVTGSPVLLKLG
;
A
#
# COMPACT_ATOMS: atom_id res chain seq x y z
N MET A 1 17.71 -14.66 -18.12
CA MET A 1 17.95 -13.20 -18.08
C MET A 1 19.28 -12.96 -17.41
N TYR A 2 20.23 -12.31 -18.07
CA TYR A 2 21.53 -11.98 -17.48
C TYR A 2 21.56 -10.49 -17.16
N PHE A 3 21.90 -10.16 -15.92
CA PHE A 3 22.03 -8.78 -15.45
C PHE A 3 23.51 -8.41 -15.40
N TYR A 4 23.93 -7.51 -16.27
CA TYR A 4 25.25 -6.88 -16.22
C TYR A 4 25.07 -5.46 -15.72
N ASN A 5 25.55 -5.19 -14.52
CA ASN A 5 25.57 -3.86 -13.92
C ASN A 5 27.01 -3.54 -13.51
N TRP A 6 27.67 -2.67 -14.26
CA TRP A 6 29.03 -2.25 -14.01
C TRP A 6 29.00 -0.83 -13.43
N GLY A 7 28.92 -0.73 -12.09
CA GLY A 7 29.12 0.53 -11.36
C GLY A 7 27.92 1.13 -10.63
N SER A 8 26.71 0.55 -10.69
CA SER A 8 25.59 1.01 -9.86
C SER A 8 25.44 0.19 -8.58
N ALA A 9 25.33 0.89 -7.44
CA ALA A 9 24.99 0.30 -6.14
C ALA A 9 23.51 -0.15 -6.03
N LYS A 10 22.67 0.14 -7.02
CA LYS A 10 21.26 -0.23 -7.07
C LYS A 10 21.02 -1.16 -8.26
N ILE A 11 20.71 -2.43 -7.97
CA ILE A 11 20.24 -3.38 -8.99
C ILE A 11 18.83 -2.97 -9.38
N PRO A 12 18.56 -2.68 -10.67
CA PRO A 12 17.22 -2.30 -11.10
C PRO A 12 16.27 -3.50 -10.95
N ILE A 13 15.12 -3.26 -10.31
CA ILE A 13 14.05 -4.26 -10.19
C ILE A 13 13.24 -4.21 -11.48
N VAL A 14 13.38 -5.24 -12.31
CA VAL A 14 12.55 -5.41 -13.51
C VAL A 14 11.24 -6.07 -13.12
N LEU A 15 10.14 -5.30 -13.22
CA LEU A 15 8.80 -5.81 -12.96
C LEU A 15 8.27 -6.66 -14.12
N GLN A 16 8.67 -6.34 -15.35
CA GLN A 16 8.30 -7.09 -16.56
C GLN A 16 9.32 -6.89 -17.69
N PRO A 17 9.48 -7.87 -18.60
CA PRO A 17 10.21 -7.66 -19.85
C PRO A 17 9.58 -6.58 -20.71
N ALA A 18 10.39 -5.82 -21.45
CA ALA A 18 9.90 -4.87 -22.44
C ALA A 18 9.06 -5.59 -23.51
N GLY A 19 7.86 -5.08 -23.79
CA GLY A 19 6.92 -5.68 -24.74
C GLY A 19 6.23 -6.97 -24.25
N GLY A 20 6.55 -7.47 -23.06
CA GLY A 20 5.89 -8.61 -22.45
C GLY A 20 4.55 -8.24 -21.79
N PRO A 21 3.67 -9.23 -21.54
CA PRO A 21 2.44 -9.00 -20.80
C PRO A 21 2.76 -8.54 -19.36
N GLN A 22 1.87 -7.75 -18.77
CA GLN A 22 2.06 -7.30 -17.39
C GLN A 22 2.09 -8.49 -16.42
N THR A 23 3.12 -8.50 -15.56
CA THR A 23 3.21 -9.43 -14.43
C THR A 23 2.29 -8.99 -13.30
N LYS A 24 2.07 -9.87 -12.31
CA LYS A 24 1.35 -9.51 -11.08
C LYS A 24 2.04 -8.35 -10.35
N ALA A 25 3.37 -8.36 -10.27
CA ALA A 25 4.14 -7.30 -9.64
C ALA A 25 3.99 -5.96 -10.38
N ALA A 26 4.04 -5.97 -11.71
CA ALA A 26 3.82 -4.78 -12.52
C ALA A 26 2.44 -4.17 -12.29
N ARG A 27 1.38 -4.99 -12.28
CA ARG A 27 0.00 -4.53 -11.96
C ARG A 27 -0.11 -3.91 -10.57
N HIS A 28 0.48 -4.52 -9.56
CA HIS A 28 0.43 -3.98 -8.20
C HIS A 28 1.19 -2.66 -8.07
N VAL A 29 2.35 -2.51 -8.71
CA VAL A 29 3.08 -1.24 -8.72
C VAL A 29 2.31 -0.15 -9.49
N GLU A 30 1.68 -0.49 -10.61
CA GLU A 30 0.81 0.44 -11.34
C GLU A 30 -0.40 0.88 -10.50
N ARG A 31 -1.01 -0.05 -9.77
CA ARG A 31 -2.11 0.26 -8.84
C ARG A 31 -1.66 1.20 -7.73
N LEU A 32 -0.52 0.91 -7.10
CA LEU A 32 0.07 1.79 -6.09
C LEU A 32 0.38 3.18 -6.66
N HIS A 33 0.93 3.25 -7.88
CA HIS A 33 1.15 4.52 -8.55
C HIS A 33 -0.17 5.28 -8.75
N THR A 34 -1.23 4.59 -9.16
CA THR A 34 -2.56 5.18 -9.34
C THR A 34 -3.11 5.74 -8.03
N TRP A 35 -2.98 5.01 -6.92
CA TRP A 35 -3.37 5.49 -5.59
C TRP A 35 -2.64 6.77 -5.17
N LEU A 36 -1.36 6.89 -5.55
CA LEU A 36 -0.51 8.01 -5.15
C LEU A 36 -0.51 9.17 -6.15
N ALA A 37 -1.09 8.99 -7.34
CA ALA A 37 -1.07 9.99 -8.40
C ALA A 37 -1.83 11.26 -7.96
N GLY A 38 -1.09 12.36 -7.80
CA GLY A 38 -1.64 13.65 -7.36
C GLY A 38 -1.96 13.71 -5.86
N SER A 39 -1.54 12.73 -5.06
CA SER A 39 -1.72 12.78 -3.61
C SER A 39 -0.62 13.58 -2.92
N ARG A 40 -0.93 14.13 -1.75
CA ARG A 40 0.02 14.75 -0.83
C ARG A 40 0.15 13.90 0.42
N ILE A 41 1.38 13.67 0.85
CA ILE A 41 1.67 12.97 2.10
C ILE A 41 1.57 13.92 3.28
N HIS A 42 0.87 13.50 4.34
CA HIS A 42 0.76 14.26 5.59
C HIS A 42 1.66 13.72 6.69
N SER A 43 1.71 12.40 6.81
CA SER A 43 2.51 11.73 7.82
C SER A 43 2.78 10.29 7.40
N CYS A 44 3.89 9.75 7.90
CA CYS A 44 4.17 8.32 7.89
C CYS A 44 4.77 7.92 9.24
N GLY A 45 4.47 6.71 9.67
CA GLY A 45 5.01 6.19 10.91
C GLY A 45 4.74 4.70 11.05
N GLN A 46 5.23 4.16 12.16
CA GLN A 46 5.11 2.75 12.50
C GLN A 46 4.54 2.64 13.92
N GLY A 47 3.79 1.58 14.14
CA GLY A 47 3.45 1.14 15.48
C GLY A 47 2.56 2.10 16.24
N ARG A 48 2.68 2.05 17.57
CA ARG A 48 1.79 2.80 18.47
C ARG A 48 1.80 4.30 18.21
N ALA A 49 2.92 4.87 17.78
CA ALA A 49 3.01 6.29 17.40
C ALA A 49 2.11 6.64 16.20
N ALA A 50 1.81 5.66 15.34
CA ALA A 50 0.87 5.78 14.22
C ALA A 50 -0.54 5.26 14.55
N GLY A 51 -0.80 4.85 15.80
CA GLY A 51 -2.07 4.25 16.22
C GLY A 51 -2.23 2.77 15.82
N LEU A 52 -1.12 2.07 15.54
CA LEU A 52 -1.12 0.68 15.09
C LEU A 52 -0.31 -0.24 16.02
N PRO A 53 -0.45 -1.58 15.92
CA PRO A 53 0.52 -2.51 16.49
C PRO A 53 1.95 -2.25 16.00
N ASP A 54 2.94 -2.47 16.87
CA ASP A 54 4.34 -2.02 16.71
C ASP A 54 5.05 -2.45 15.41
N HIS A 55 4.55 -3.45 14.68
CA HIS A 55 5.14 -3.98 13.45
C HIS A 55 4.47 -3.45 12.16
N LEU A 56 3.35 -2.74 12.28
CA LEU A 56 2.63 -2.20 11.15
C LEU A 56 3.03 -0.76 10.87
N TRP A 57 3.00 -0.43 9.59
CA TRP A 57 3.32 0.86 9.05
C TRP A 57 2.07 1.53 8.50
N GLN A 58 2.04 2.85 8.59
CA GLN A 58 1.00 3.69 8.04
C GLN A 58 1.60 4.92 7.37
N CYS A 59 1.02 5.29 6.24
CA CYS A 59 1.10 6.65 5.72
C CYS A 59 -0.29 7.24 5.52
N ARG A 60 -0.45 8.52 5.82
CA ARG A 60 -1.67 9.30 5.58
C ARG A 60 -1.46 10.23 4.41
N PHE A 61 -2.42 10.22 3.51
CA PHE A 61 -2.43 11.05 2.31
C PHE A 61 -3.71 11.86 2.20
N ASP A 62 -3.66 12.92 1.40
CA ASP A 62 -4.81 13.67 0.88
C ASP A 62 -4.76 13.72 -0.64
N GLN A 63 -5.92 13.58 -1.27
CA GLN A 63 -6.09 13.78 -2.70
C GLN A 63 -7.38 14.55 -2.96
N GLY A 64 -7.24 15.84 -3.27
CA GLY A 64 -8.38 16.71 -3.57
C GLY A 64 -9.34 16.86 -2.39
N GLY A 65 -8.81 16.94 -1.16
CA GLY A 65 -9.61 17.05 0.07
C GLY A 65 -10.15 15.72 0.60
N LYS A 66 -9.83 14.60 -0.06
CA LYS A 66 -10.18 13.24 0.40
C LYS A 66 -8.98 12.59 1.04
N ALA A 67 -9.07 12.35 2.34
CA ALA A 67 -8.03 11.66 3.08
C ALA A 67 -8.11 10.14 2.90
N PHE A 68 -6.94 9.49 2.84
CA PHE A 68 -6.83 8.04 2.87
C PHE A 68 -5.58 7.61 3.61
N LEU A 69 -5.57 6.36 4.06
CA LEU A 69 -4.44 5.70 4.70
C LEU A 69 -3.93 4.58 3.82
N ILE A 70 -2.64 4.30 3.89
CA ILE A 70 -2.06 3.06 3.37
C ILE A 70 -1.41 2.33 4.54
N TRP A 71 -1.82 1.08 4.76
CA TRP A 71 -1.27 0.19 5.78
C TRP A 71 -0.48 -0.95 5.15
N TRP A 72 0.65 -1.31 5.76
CA TRP A 72 1.41 -2.50 5.38
C TRP A 72 2.25 -3.01 6.56
N ALA A 73 2.74 -4.24 6.42
CA ALA A 73 3.72 -4.85 7.30
C ALA A 73 4.98 -5.23 6.51
N ILE A 74 6.08 -5.58 7.18
CA ILE A 74 7.31 -6.00 6.48
C ILE A 74 7.46 -7.52 6.51
N ASP A 75 7.27 -8.15 7.67
CA ASP A 75 7.68 -9.53 7.95
C ASP A 75 6.54 -10.42 8.49
N ARG A 76 5.46 -9.82 9.00
CA ARG A 76 4.33 -10.54 9.60
C ARG A 76 3.00 -9.96 9.14
N SER A 77 2.02 -10.82 8.93
CA SER A 77 0.64 -10.39 8.66
C SER A 77 -0.17 -10.39 9.95
N GLU A 78 -1.08 -9.44 10.07
CA GLU A 78 -1.99 -9.37 11.22
C GLU A 78 -3.37 -8.90 10.78
N ARG A 79 -4.39 -9.42 11.45
CA ARG A 79 -5.77 -8.99 11.27
C ARG A 79 -6.13 -8.05 12.41
N ILE A 80 -6.48 -6.81 12.08
CA ILE A 80 -6.80 -5.75 13.03
C ILE A 80 -8.05 -4.98 12.61
N PRO A 81 -8.72 -4.28 13.54
CA PRO A 81 -9.82 -3.39 13.19
C PRO A 81 -9.40 -2.35 12.15
N ALA A 82 -10.28 -2.06 11.20
CA ALA A 82 -10.11 -0.97 10.24
C ALA A 82 -9.94 0.37 10.96
N ALA A 83 -9.25 1.31 10.30
CA ALA A 83 -9.10 2.65 10.83
C ALA A 83 -10.47 3.28 11.13
N GLN A 84 -10.55 4.04 12.21
CA GLN A 84 -11.76 4.81 12.50
C GLN A 84 -12.10 5.74 11.32
N GLY A 85 -13.35 5.72 10.85
CA GLY A 85 -13.79 6.49 9.70
C GLY A 85 -13.45 5.87 8.34
N ALA A 86 -12.84 4.68 8.29
CA ALA A 86 -12.67 3.94 7.04
C ALA A 86 -14.04 3.55 6.48
N THR A 87 -14.26 3.84 5.20
CA THR A 87 -15.48 3.51 4.46
C THR A 87 -15.26 2.37 3.47
N SER A 88 -14.02 2.16 3.04
CA SER A 88 -13.63 1.01 2.21
C SER A 88 -12.15 0.69 2.36
N VAL A 89 -11.83 -0.57 2.09
CA VAL A 89 -10.48 -1.11 1.96
C VAL A 89 -10.28 -1.55 0.52
N GLU A 90 -9.18 -1.13 -0.10
CA GLU A 90 -8.79 -1.50 -1.45
C GLU A 90 -7.43 -2.21 -1.43
N ASP A 91 -7.39 -3.41 -2.00
CA ASP A 91 -6.18 -4.21 -2.17
C ASP A 91 -5.47 -3.86 -3.48
N LEU A 92 -4.17 -4.17 -3.58
CA LEU A 92 -3.37 -3.90 -4.79
C LEU A 92 -3.79 -4.72 -6.02
N ASP A 93 -4.63 -5.75 -5.85
CA ASP A 93 -5.26 -6.46 -6.97
C ASP A 93 -6.52 -5.75 -7.51
N GLY A 94 -6.97 -4.67 -6.84
CA GLY A 94 -8.14 -3.89 -7.18
C GLY A 94 -9.42 -4.34 -6.50
N THR A 95 -9.37 -5.36 -5.64
CA THR A 95 -10.50 -5.75 -4.79
C THR A 95 -10.84 -4.59 -3.85
N VAL A 96 -12.12 -4.22 -3.80
CA VAL A 96 -12.64 -3.20 -2.88
C VAL A 96 -13.67 -3.83 -1.98
N THR A 97 -13.45 -3.73 -0.67
CA THR A 97 -14.40 -4.20 0.36
C THR A 97 -14.92 -3.00 1.16
N PRO A 98 -16.26 -2.83 1.31
CA PRO A 98 -16.81 -1.82 2.19
C PRO A 98 -16.36 -2.03 3.64
N ALA A 99 -15.94 -0.97 4.31
CA ALA A 99 -15.57 -1.00 5.72
C ALA A 99 -16.74 -0.48 6.55
N GLN A 100 -17.34 -1.37 7.34
CA GLN A 100 -18.32 -1.00 8.36
C GLN A 100 -17.61 -0.77 9.70
N PRO A 101 -18.23 -0.07 10.66
CA PRO A 101 -17.69 0.04 12.02
C PRO A 101 -17.39 -1.35 12.60
N GLY A 102 -16.15 -1.55 13.07
CA GLY A 102 -15.68 -2.85 13.58
C GLY A 102 -15.28 -3.87 12.51
N ALA A 103 -15.27 -3.49 11.22
CA ALA A 103 -14.72 -4.35 10.19
C ALA A 103 -13.23 -4.62 10.44
N GLU A 104 -12.81 -5.85 10.19
CA GLU A 104 -11.42 -6.27 10.34
C GLU A 104 -10.70 -6.21 8.99
N VAL A 105 -9.43 -5.82 9.03
CA VAL A 105 -8.53 -5.71 7.87
C VAL A 105 -7.32 -6.60 8.09
N THR A 106 -7.02 -7.44 7.11
CA THR A 106 -5.79 -8.22 7.10
C THR A 106 -4.67 -7.37 6.51
N VAL A 107 -3.73 -6.93 7.34
CA VAL A 107 -2.55 -6.17 6.89
C VAL A 107 -1.41 -7.15 6.66
N THR A 108 -0.78 -7.06 5.49
CA THR A 108 0.28 -7.97 5.06
C THR A 108 1.47 -7.19 4.50
N GLY A 109 2.46 -7.89 3.94
CA GLY A 109 3.51 -7.28 3.11
C GLY A 109 3.00 -6.52 1.88
N SER A 110 1.79 -6.82 1.42
CA SER A 110 1.12 -6.06 0.37
C SER A 110 0.34 -4.90 0.99
N PRO A 111 0.61 -3.65 0.59
CA PRO A 111 -0.14 -2.49 1.03
C PRO A 111 -1.65 -2.59 0.77
N VAL A 112 -2.44 -2.10 1.72
CA VAL A 112 -3.89 -1.91 1.58
C VAL A 112 -4.21 -0.42 1.74
N LEU A 113 -5.13 0.08 0.92
CA LEU A 113 -5.61 1.47 0.99
C LEU A 113 -6.92 1.52 1.75
N LEU A 114 -7.02 2.41 2.74
CA LEU A 114 -8.25 2.68 3.49
C LEU A 114 -8.76 4.08 3.13
N LYS A 115 -9.92 4.17 2.48
CA LYS A 115 -10.57 5.47 2.19
C LYS A 115 -11.30 5.96 3.42
N LEU A 116 -11.10 7.22 3.78
CA LEU A 116 -11.80 7.85 4.92
C LEU A 116 -13.03 8.61 4.43
N GLY A 117 -14.12 8.54 5.21
CA GLY A 117 -15.39 9.22 4.96
C GLY A 117 -15.50 10.58 5.63
#